data_AF-A0A7W5FEC6-F1
#
_entry.id   AF-A0A7W5FEC6-F1
#
_cell.length_a   1.000
_cell.length_b   1.000
_cell.length_c   1.000
_cell.angle_alpha   90.00
_cell.angle_beta   90.00
_cell.angle_gamma   90.00
#
_symmetry.space_group_name_H-M   'P 1'
#
loop_
_entity.id
_entity.type
_entity.pdbx_description
1 polymer ?
#
loop_
_entity_poly.entity_id
_entity_poly.type
_entity_poly.pdbx_seq_one_letter_code
_entity_poly.pdbx_strand_id
1 'polypeptide(L)'
;MFRRLVTLATAATLSLTTGLATPAEAATTACRPGAGSPRCQMWTGTVNWVPDGDTIRVDLAGDGTRKLVSVRIIGLQAMEQTRYSPKPQRRKGDCHALAATARLERILKAGGNKVRLTSLSAASKSGDRDLRSVAVKINGTWQDVGRQMVRGGYALWLPFPGEWAWDDAYHVAARQAAAERRGLYDTDSCGVGPAQDSGLTVTVNPDPDGADERNLNGEWFQVHNPSAAPVPIAGWWVRDTGLRRYTFRAGTVVPAGGDVFVHVGKGTDTADHKHWGLTKPILSNADPARHSVGDGGYLFDPQGDLRNWMIYP
;
A
#
# COMPACT_ATOMS: atom_id res chain seq x y z
N MET A 1 -74.85 -54.02 -28.20
CA MET A 1 -73.65 -53.91 -27.36
C MET A 1 -72.75 -52.82 -27.95
N PHE A 2 -72.83 -51.58 -27.46
CA PHE A 2 -71.97 -50.47 -27.88
C PHE A 2 -71.06 -50.09 -26.70
N ARG A 3 -69.75 -50.33 -26.82
CA ARG A 3 -68.73 -49.93 -25.83
C ARG A 3 -68.29 -48.49 -26.14
N ARG A 4 -68.53 -47.58 -25.19
CA ARG A 4 -67.97 -46.22 -25.17
C ARG A 4 -66.51 -46.28 -24.71
N LEU A 5 -65.59 -45.71 -25.50
CA LEU A 5 -64.23 -45.40 -25.08
C LEU A 5 -64.23 -44.02 -24.40
N VAL A 6 -63.70 -43.96 -23.17
CA VAL A 6 -63.43 -42.73 -22.43
C VAL A 6 -61.93 -42.47 -22.51
N THR A 7 -61.54 -41.36 -23.13
CA THR A 7 -60.16 -40.88 -23.16
C THR A 7 -59.91 -39.99 -21.95
N LEU A 8 -58.99 -40.39 -21.05
CA LEU A 8 -58.47 -39.52 -19.99
C LEU A 8 -57.44 -38.54 -20.58
N ALA A 9 -57.68 -37.25 -20.40
CA ALA A 9 -56.70 -36.19 -20.66
C ALA A 9 -55.93 -35.88 -19.36
N THR A 10 -54.62 -36.14 -19.34
CA THR A 10 -53.70 -35.75 -18.27
C THR A 10 -53.26 -34.31 -18.50
N ALA A 11 -53.72 -33.39 -17.65
CA ALA A 11 -53.22 -32.01 -17.61
C ALA A 11 -51.86 -31.98 -16.86
N ALA A 12 -50.79 -31.66 -17.57
CA ALA A 12 -49.48 -31.40 -16.98
C ALA A 12 -49.39 -29.92 -16.59
N THR A 13 -49.39 -29.64 -15.29
CA THR A 13 -49.12 -28.32 -14.72
C THR A 13 -47.63 -28.02 -14.78
N LEU A 14 -47.23 -27.11 -15.66
CA LEU A 14 -45.87 -26.57 -15.73
C LEU A 14 -45.72 -25.49 -14.66
N SER A 15 -45.12 -25.84 -13.51
CA SER A 15 -44.74 -24.87 -12.49
C SER A 15 -43.52 -24.08 -12.95
N LEU A 16 -43.73 -22.84 -13.44
CA LEU A 16 -42.64 -21.88 -13.64
C LEU A 16 -42.15 -21.40 -12.27
N THR A 17 -41.05 -21.97 -11.79
CA THR A 17 -40.27 -21.39 -10.70
C THR A 17 -39.48 -20.21 -11.25
N THR A 18 -40.01 -19.00 -11.05
CA THR A 18 -39.25 -17.76 -11.20
C THR A 18 -38.21 -17.70 -10.07
N GLY A 19 -37.07 -18.34 -10.29
CA GLY A 19 -35.90 -18.15 -9.43
C GLY A 19 -35.46 -16.70 -9.50
N LEU A 20 -35.83 -15.91 -8.50
CA LEU A 20 -35.17 -14.64 -8.20
C LEU A 20 -33.69 -14.97 -7.99
N ALA A 21 -32.83 -14.52 -8.91
CA ALA A 21 -31.39 -14.65 -8.76
C ALA A 21 -30.99 -13.95 -7.46
N THR A 22 -30.65 -14.73 -6.45
CA THR A 22 -30.01 -14.21 -5.24
C THR A 22 -28.74 -13.51 -5.68
N PRO A 23 -28.49 -12.25 -5.26
CA PRO A 23 -27.21 -11.60 -5.53
C PRO A 23 -26.12 -12.53 -5.00
N ALA A 24 -25.08 -12.76 -5.81
CA ALA A 24 -23.97 -13.65 -5.47
C ALA A 24 -23.42 -13.25 -4.09
N GLU A 25 -23.70 -14.07 -3.08
CA GLU A 25 -23.16 -13.91 -1.74
C GLU A 25 -21.63 -13.91 -1.87
N ALA A 26 -20.97 -12.90 -1.31
CA ALA A 26 -19.51 -12.83 -1.38
C ALA A 26 -18.94 -14.13 -0.79
N ALA A 27 -18.20 -14.88 -1.62
CA ALA A 27 -17.64 -16.13 -1.18
C ALA A 27 -16.58 -15.85 -0.12
N THR A 28 -16.56 -16.62 0.97
CA THR A 28 -15.50 -16.47 1.98
C THR A 28 -14.34 -17.43 1.68
N THR A 29 -13.11 -16.98 1.89
CA THR A 29 -11.89 -17.77 1.67
C THR A 29 -10.82 -17.45 2.71
N ALA A 30 -9.72 -18.20 2.72
CA ALA A 30 -8.54 -17.81 3.49
C ALA A 30 -7.87 -16.61 2.82
N CYS A 31 -7.59 -15.53 3.57
CA CYS A 31 -6.92 -14.34 3.05
C CYS A 31 -5.56 -14.66 2.41
N ARG A 32 -4.81 -15.56 3.06
CA ARG A 32 -3.47 -16.01 2.66
C ARG A 32 -3.43 -17.54 2.52
N PRO A 33 -2.52 -18.08 1.70
CA PRO A 33 -2.16 -19.49 1.78
C PRO A 33 -1.54 -19.83 3.14
N GLY A 34 -1.84 -21.01 3.67
CA GLY A 34 -1.23 -21.53 4.90
C GLY A 34 -2.19 -21.66 6.08
N ALA A 35 -1.77 -22.43 7.08
CA ALA A 35 -2.52 -22.60 8.33
C ALA A 35 -2.58 -21.28 9.12
N GLY A 36 -3.69 -21.06 9.84
CA GLY A 36 -3.87 -19.85 10.66
C GLY A 36 -4.19 -18.57 9.88
N SER A 37 -4.42 -18.64 8.56
CA SER A 37 -4.87 -17.46 7.81
C SER A 37 -6.27 -17.03 8.29
N PRO A 38 -6.51 -15.72 8.51
CA PRO A 38 -7.84 -15.22 8.76
C PRO A 38 -8.76 -15.44 7.54
N ARG A 39 -10.06 -15.32 7.77
CA ARG A 39 -11.09 -15.43 6.75
C ARG A 39 -11.35 -14.07 6.10
N CYS A 40 -11.33 -14.04 4.79
CA CYS A 40 -11.62 -12.88 3.97
C CYS A 40 -12.88 -13.11 3.15
N GLN A 41 -13.56 -12.02 2.85
CA GLN A 41 -14.49 -11.94 1.72
C GLN A 41 -13.69 -11.99 0.41
N MET A 42 -14.24 -12.66 -0.61
CA MET A 42 -13.57 -12.90 -1.88
C MET A 42 -14.43 -12.46 -3.06
N TRP A 43 -13.78 -11.77 -3.99
CA TRP A 43 -14.30 -11.48 -5.31
C TRP A 43 -13.32 -11.94 -6.37
N THR A 44 -13.80 -12.04 -7.60
CA THR A 44 -12.95 -12.17 -8.78
C THR A 44 -13.33 -11.09 -9.78
N GLY A 45 -12.43 -10.78 -10.69
CA GLY A 45 -12.69 -9.77 -11.71
C GLY A 45 -11.61 -9.70 -12.76
N THR A 46 -11.83 -8.84 -13.74
CA THR A 46 -10.86 -8.55 -14.79
C THR A 46 -10.39 -7.12 -14.66
N VAL A 47 -9.07 -6.91 -14.61
CA VAL A 47 -8.49 -5.57 -14.60
C VAL A 47 -8.62 -4.94 -15.98
N ASN A 48 -9.23 -3.76 -16.02
CA ASN A 48 -9.38 -2.97 -17.24
C ASN A 48 -8.29 -1.91 -17.39
N TRP A 49 -7.94 -1.24 -16.29
CA TRP A 49 -6.97 -0.15 -16.29
C TRP A 49 -6.19 -0.11 -14.98
N VAL A 50 -4.92 0.28 -15.05
CA VAL A 50 -4.04 0.53 -13.91
C VAL A 50 -3.75 2.03 -13.88
N PRO A 51 -4.44 2.81 -13.02
CA PRO A 51 -4.13 4.22 -12.84
C PRO A 51 -2.67 4.48 -12.45
N ASP A 52 -2.15 3.77 -11.45
CA ASP A 52 -0.81 3.95 -10.88
C ASP A 52 -0.28 2.65 -10.22
N GLY A 53 0.80 2.74 -9.44
CA GLY A 53 1.49 1.58 -8.85
C GLY A 53 0.77 0.85 -7.72
N ASP A 54 -0.38 1.33 -7.26
CA ASP A 54 -1.12 0.74 -6.14
C ASP A 54 -2.64 0.81 -6.27
N THR A 55 -3.14 1.28 -7.41
CA THR A 55 -4.56 1.35 -7.73
C THR A 55 -4.84 0.61 -9.04
N ILE A 56 -5.95 -0.15 -9.07
CA ILE A 56 -6.46 -0.83 -10.27
C ILE A 56 -7.96 -0.55 -10.46
N ARG A 57 -8.42 -0.60 -11.72
CA ARG A 57 -9.84 -0.54 -12.09
C ARG A 57 -10.30 -1.91 -12.56
N VAL A 58 -11.29 -2.48 -11.88
CA VAL A 58 -11.71 -3.88 -12.05
C VAL A 58 -13.18 -3.96 -12.46
N ASP A 59 -13.44 -4.76 -13.48
CA ASP A 59 -14.78 -5.27 -13.79
C ASP A 59 -15.03 -6.52 -12.93
N LEU A 60 -15.93 -6.42 -11.94
CA LEU A 60 -16.16 -7.53 -11.01
C LEU A 60 -16.99 -8.62 -11.67
N ALA A 61 -16.61 -9.88 -11.44
CA ALA A 61 -17.34 -11.01 -11.98
C ALA A 61 -18.63 -11.24 -11.20
N GLY A 62 -19.75 -11.41 -11.91
CA GLY A 62 -21.02 -11.83 -11.33
C GLY A 62 -21.85 -10.72 -10.67
N ASP A 63 -21.45 -9.44 -10.81
CA ASP A 63 -22.21 -8.30 -10.29
C ASP A 63 -23.30 -7.77 -11.26
N GLY A 64 -23.39 -8.37 -12.45
CA GLY A 64 -24.39 -8.03 -13.47
C GLY A 64 -24.12 -6.72 -14.23
N THR A 65 -22.96 -6.08 -14.05
CA THR A 65 -22.60 -4.83 -14.72
C THR A 65 -21.21 -4.90 -15.37
N ARG A 66 -20.83 -3.82 -16.04
CA ARG A 66 -19.47 -3.57 -16.56
C ARG A 66 -18.82 -2.36 -15.90
N LYS A 67 -19.46 -1.83 -14.85
CA LYS A 67 -19.00 -0.65 -14.14
C LYS A 67 -17.70 -0.98 -13.43
N LEU A 68 -16.64 -0.26 -13.78
CA LEU A 68 -15.34 -0.48 -13.17
C LEU A 68 -15.31 0.02 -11.73
N VAL A 69 -15.00 -0.88 -10.81
CA VAL A 69 -14.70 -0.59 -9.41
C VAL A 69 -13.26 -0.13 -9.28
N SER A 70 -13.03 0.90 -8.46
CA SER A 70 -11.69 1.36 -8.12
C SER A 70 -11.19 0.61 -6.90
N VAL A 71 -10.09 -0.11 -7.04
CA VAL A 71 -9.47 -0.88 -5.97
C VAL A 71 -8.14 -0.25 -5.59
N ARG A 72 -7.99 0.12 -4.31
CA ARG A 72 -6.71 0.44 -3.69
C ARG A 72 -6.12 -0.87 -3.16
N ILE A 73 -4.92 -1.22 -3.60
CA ILE A 73 -4.27 -2.43 -3.14
C ILE A 73 -3.88 -2.26 -1.67
N ILE A 74 -4.34 -3.19 -0.83
CA ILE A 74 -4.01 -3.23 0.60
C ILE A 74 -2.51 -3.49 0.79
N GLY A 75 -1.92 -2.88 1.80
CA GLY A 75 -0.59 -3.23 2.28
C GLY A 75 0.56 -2.46 1.62
N LEU A 76 0.31 -1.61 0.62
CA LEU A 76 1.40 -0.95 -0.10
C LEU A 76 1.11 0.49 -0.51
N GLN A 77 2.17 1.27 -0.66
CA GLN A 77 2.15 2.65 -1.15
C GLN A 77 3.20 2.86 -2.26
N ALA A 78 2.75 3.14 -3.48
CA ALA A 78 3.65 3.54 -4.56
C ALA A 78 4.00 5.04 -4.44
N MET A 79 5.04 5.48 -5.15
CA MET A 79 5.28 6.92 -5.34
C MET A 79 4.22 7.49 -6.28
N GLU A 80 3.88 8.76 -6.11
CA GLU A 80 2.68 9.34 -6.73
C GLU A 80 2.88 9.68 -8.21
N GLN A 81 1.86 9.41 -9.00
CA GLN A 81 1.74 10.00 -10.32
C GLN A 81 1.03 11.36 -10.25
N THR A 82 1.55 12.33 -10.98
CA THR A 82 0.93 13.65 -11.16
C THR A 82 0.08 13.72 -12.43
N ARG A 83 0.30 12.79 -13.37
CA ARG A 83 -0.52 12.64 -14.58
C ARG A 83 -0.78 11.18 -14.90
N TYR A 84 -2.05 10.81 -14.85
CA TYR A 84 -2.55 9.46 -15.09
C TYR A 84 -2.90 9.27 -16.57
N SER A 85 -2.52 8.14 -17.16
CA SER A 85 -2.89 7.81 -18.53
C SER A 85 -2.76 6.31 -18.82
N PRO A 86 -3.66 5.72 -19.63
CA PRO A 86 -3.44 4.37 -20.16
C PRO A 86 -2.26 4.32 -21.16
N LYS A 87 -1.77 5.48 -21.64
CA LYS A 87 -0.62 5.58 -22.55
C LYS A 87 0.65 5.89 -21.73
N PRO A 88 1.61 4.96 -21.57
CA PRO A 88 2.77 5.14 -20.69
C PRO A 88 3.56 6.44 -20.93
N GLN A 89 3.76 6.83 -22.18
CA GLN A 89 4.47 8.06 -22.59
C GLN A 89 3.79 9.36 -22.14
N ARG A 90 2.50 9.30 -21.78
CA ARG A 90 1.74 10.46 -21.28
C ARG A 90 1.78 10.58 -19.75
N ARG A 91 2.23 9.54 -19.04
CA ARG A 91 2.29 9.54 -17.58
C ARG A 91 3.38 10.49 -17.08
N LYS A 92 3.15 11.07 -15.91
CA LYS A 92 4.12 11.89 -15.15
C LYS A 92 3.92 11.59 -13.68
N GLY A 93 4.97 11.74 -12.89
CA GLY A 93 4.95 11.44 -11.47
C GLY A 93 6.30 11.66 -10.85
N ASP A 94 6.34 11.42 -9.54
CA ASP A 94 7.57 11.33 -8.78
C ASP A 94 8.46 10.22 -9.34
N CYS A 95 9.73 10.24 -8.95
CA CYS A 95 10.62 9.12 -9.23
C CYS A 95 10.00 7.80 -8.72
N HIS A 96 10.32 6.69 -9.39
CA HIS A 96 9.74 5.35 -9.19
C HIS A 96 8.25 5.17 -9.52
N ALA A 97 7.42 6.23 -9.56
CA ALA A 97 5.97 6.10 -9.76
C ALA A 97 5.61 5.36 -11.06
N LEU A 98 6.30 5.70 -12.15
CA LEU A 98 6.06 5.09 -13.46
C LEU A 98 6.57 3.64 -13.52
N ALA A 99 7.70 3.37 -12.88
CA ALA A 99 8.28 2.03 -12.80
C ALA A 99 7.37 1.07 -11.99
N ALA A 100 6.78 1.57 -10.90
CA ALA A 100 5.80 0.84 -10.10
C ALA A 100 4.56 0.50 -10.93
N THR A 101 3.98 1.50 -11.61
CA THR A 101 2.82 1.30 -12.49
C THR A 101 3.12 0.25 -13.58
N ALA A 102 4.28 0.37 -14.25
CA ALA A 102 4.68 -0.59 -15.29
C ALA A 102 4.95 -2.00 -14.73
N ARG A 103 5.45 -2.12 -13.49
CA ARG A 103 5.61 -3.42 -12.84
C ARG A 103 4.26 -4.05 -12.53
N LEU A 104 3.32 -3.29 -11.97
CA LEU A 104 1.98 -3.76 -11.66
C LEU A 104 1.28 -4.26 -12.93
N GLU A 105 1.32 -3.50 -14.02
CA GLU A 105 0.79 -3.91 -15.33
C GLU A 105 1.39 -5.24 -15.82
N ARG A 106 2.71 -5.43 -15.66
CA ARG A 106 3.38 -6.69 -16.06
C ARG A 106 2.92 -7.88 -15.23
N ILE A 107 2.79 -7.74 -13.91
CA ILE A 107 2.31 -8.81 -13.02
C ILE A 107 0.88 -9.19 -13.39
N LEU A 108 0.01 -8.19 -13.57
CA LEU A 108 -1.39 -8.41 -13.92
C LEU A 108 -1.55 -9.11 -15.28
N LYS A 109 -0.77 -8.67 -16.28
CA LYS A 109 -0.76 -9.29 -17.61
C LYS A 109 -0.29 -10.74 -17.57
N ALA A 110 0.70 -11.07 -16.73
CA ALA A 110 1.16 -12.45 -16.54
C ALA A 110 0.05 -13.36 -15.98
N GLY A 111 -0.88 -12.80 -15.20
CA GLY A 111 -2.11 -13.48 -14.75
C GLY A 111 -3.30 -13.42 -15.73
N GLY A 112 -3.09 -12.96 -16.96
CA GLY A 112 -4.15 -12.75 -17.94
C GLY A 112 -5.15 -11.65 -17.55
N ASN A 113 -4.73 -10.67 -16.75
CA ASN A 113 -5.54 -9.61 -16.15
C ASN A 113 -6.71 -10.11 -15.29
N LYS A 114 -6.75 -11.41 -14.95
CA LYS A 114 -7.75 -11.99 -14.05
C LYS A 114 -7.21 -11.95 -12.63
N VAL A 115 -8.00 -11.37 -11.73
CA VAL A 115 -7.61 -11.18 -10.34
C VAL A 115 -8.58 -11.88 -9.40
N ARG A 116 -8.02 -12.36 -8.29
CA ARG A 116 -8.77 -12.63 -7.06
C ARG A 116 -8.54 -11.47 -6.10
N LEU A 117 -9.62 -10.94 -5.58
CA LEU A 117 -9.62 -9.83 -4.63
C LEU A 117 -10.08 -10.36 -3.27
N THR A 118 -9.38 -10.01 -2.19
CA THR A 118 -9.76 -10.40 -0.83
C THR A 118 -9.67 -9.23 0.14
N SER A 119 -10.53 -9.23 1.17
CA SER A 119 -10.52 -8.24 2.27
C SER A 119 -11.06 -8.89 3.54
N LEU A 120 -10.55 -8.50 4.71
CA LEU A 120 -11.15 -8.88 5.99
C LEU A 120 -12.57 -8.31 6.11
N SER A 121 -12.79 -7.08 5.64
CA SER A 121 -14.11 -6.45 5.59
C SER A 121 -14.45 -5.98 4.17
N ALA A 122 -15.63 -6.38 3.69
CA ALA A 122 -16.15 -5.90 2.40
C ALA A 122 -16.34 -4.38 2.36
N ALA A 123 -16.54 -3.75 3.51
CA ALA A 123 -16.75 -2.32 3.65
C ALA A 123 -15.44 -1.50 3.70
N SER A 124 -14.27 -2.16 3.78
CA SER A 124 -12.97 -1.47 3.84
C SER A 124 -12.73 -0.60 2.62
N LYS A 125 -12.41 0.67 2.84
CA LYS A 125 -12.22 1.69 1.81
C LYS A 125 -11.09 2.67 2.14
N SER A 126 -10.52 3.25 1.09
CA SER A 126 -9.62 4.40 1.13
C SER A 126 -10.18 5.51 0.23
N GLY A 127 -10.84 6.49 0.84
CA GLY A 127 -11.74 7.39 0.12
C GLY A 127 -12.84 6.59 -0.58
N ASP A 128 -13.04 6.81 -1.88
CA ASP A 128 -14.04 6.09 -2.68
C ASP A 128 -13.55 4.73 -3.22
N ARG A 129 -12.29 4.36 -2.96
CA ARG A 129 -11.68 3.12 -3.48
C ARG A 129 -11.89 1.98 -2.50
N ASP A 130 -12.27 0.82 -3.01
CA ASP A 130 -12.34 -0.41 -2.21
C ASP A 130 -10.93 -0.86 -1.88
N LEU A 131 -10.68 -1.17 -0.60
CA LEU A 131 -9.43 -1.78 -0.18
C LEU A 131 -9.49 -3.27 -0.48
N ARG A 132 -8.59 -3.81 -1.31
CA ARG A 132 -8.49 -5.25 -1.55
C ARG A 132 -7.04 -5.69 -1.64
N SER A 133 -6.72 -6.86 -1.08
CA SER A 133 -5.53 -7.61 -1.48
C SER A 133 -5.78 -8.19 -2.87
N VAL A 134 -4.76 -8.18 -3.72
CA VAL A 134 -4.89 -8.60 -5.13
C VAL A 134 -3.97 -9.77 -5.39
N ALA A 135 -4.52 -10.85 -5.92
CA ALA A 135 -3.75 -12.01 -6.37
C ALA A 135 -4.02 -12.32 -7.83
N VAL A 136 -3.00 -12.81 -8.54
CA VAL A 136 -3.08 -13.29 -9.92
C VAL A 136 -2.68 -14.76 -9.99
N LYS A 137 -3.24 -15.51 -10.95
CA LYS A 137 -2.90 -16.92 -11.14
C LYS A 137 -1.85 -17.05 -12.23
N ILE A 138 -0.62 -17.43 -11.87
CA ILE A 138 0.51 -17.61 -12.78
C ILE A 138 0.97 -19.07 -12.67
N ASN A 139 1.04 -19.79 -13.79
CA ASN A 139 1.42 -21.22 -13.85
C ASN A 139 0.60 -22.10 -12.88
N GLY A 140 -0.70 -21.84 -12.77
CA GLY A 140 -1.61 -22.61 -11.92
C GLY A 140 -1.62 -22.19 -10.44
N THR A 141 -0.70 -21.33 -9.99
CA THR A 141 -0.59 -20.91 -8.58
C THR A 141 -1.02 -19.46 -8.40
N TRP A 142 -1.81 -19.21 -7.35
CA TRP A 142 -2.15 -17.85 -6.94
C TRP A 142 -0.94 -17.17 -6.30
N GLN A 143 -0.56 -16.03 -6.86
CA GLN A 143 0.52 -15.20 -6.37
C GLN A 143 -0.03 -13.85 -5.95
N ASP A 144 0.34 -13.42 -4.75
CA ASP A 144 -0.03 -12.12 -4.23
C ASP A 144 0.73 -11.00 -4.95
N VAL A 145 -0.01 -10.00 -5.45
CA VAL A 145 0.53 -8.91 -6.26
C VAL A 145 1.22 -7.88 -5.37
N GLY A 146 0.62 -7.53 -4.23
CA GLY A 146 1.19 -6.48 -3.38
C GLY A 146 2.52 -6.88 -2.77
N ARG A 147 2.68 -8.15 -2.35
CA ARG A 147 3.96 -8.71 -1.89
C ARG A 147 5.00 -8.67 -2.99
N GLN A 148 4.64 -8.95 -4.24
CA GLN A 148 5.58 -8.83 -5.36
C GLN A 148 6.01 -7.39 -5.62
N MET A 149 5.10 -6.43 -5.45
CA MET A 149 5.40 -4.99 -5.57
C MET A 149 6.36 -4.54 -4.47
N VAL A 150 6.04 -4.85 -3.21
CA VAL A 150 6.85 -4.50 -2.03
C VAL A 150 8.21 -5.19 -2.07
N ARG A 151 8.26 -6.52 -2.30
CA ARG A 151 9.51 -7.29 -2.36
C ARG A 151 10.44 -6.83 -3.46
N GLY A 152 9.87 -6.32 -4.56
CA GLY A 152 10.62 -5.76 -5.68
C GLY A 152 11.08 -4.32 -5.47
N GLY A 153 10.71 -3.67 -4.35
CA GLY A 153 11.04 -2.27 -4.09
C GLY A 153 10.26 -1.29 -4.97
N TYR A 154 9.08 -1.64 -5.47
CA TYR A 154 8.25 -0.75 -6.29
C TYR A 154 7.24 0.06 -5.47
N ALA A 155 7.03 -0.33 -4.22
CA ALA A 155 6.14 0.33 -3.28
C ALA A 155 6.67 0.09 -1.86
N LEU A 156 6.41 1.05 -0.98
CA LEU A 156 6.62 0.89 0.45
C LEU A 156 5.53 0.00 1.04
N TRP A 157 5.82 -0.72 2.12
CA TRP A 157 4.80 -1.49 2.87
C TRP A 157 3.99 -0.55 3.76
N LEU A 158 2.68 -0.44 3.48
CA LEU A 158 1.72 0.42 4.18
C LEU A 158 0.68 -0.44 4.91
N PRO A 159 0.76 -0.60 6.23
CA PRO A 159 -0.28 -1.29 6.99
C PRO A 159 -1.59 -0.51 6.96
N PHE A 160 -2.72 -1.23 6.96
CA PHE A 160 -4.05 -0.64 7.05
C PHE A 160 -4.78 -1.18 8.28
N PRO A 161 -5.23 -0.29 9.21
CA PRO A 161 -6.02 -0.72 10.36
C PRO A 161 -7.24 -1.54 9.93
N GLY A 162 -7.40 -2.74 10.51
CA GLY A 162 -8.50 -3.66 10.20
C GLY A 162 -8.32 -4.49 8.93
N GLU A 163 -7.24 -4.33 8.17
CA GLU A 163 -6.89 -5.10 6.96
C GLU A 163 -5.51 -5.75 7.07
N TRP A 164 -5.16 -6.21 8.28
CA TRP A 164 -3.83 -6.70 8.68
C TRP A 164 -3.43 -8.07 8.09
N ALA A 165 -4.30 -8.71 7.31
CA ALA A 165 -4.14 -10.10 6.92
C ALA A 165 -2.81 -10.37 6.23
N TRP A 166 -2.19 -9.41 5.54
CA TRP A 166 -0.92 -9.57 4.82
C TRP A 166 0.26 -8.82 5.45
N ASP A 167 0.06 -8.06 6.52
CA ASP A 167 1.04 -7.07 6.99
C ASP A 167 2.38 -7.70 7.38
N ASP A 168 2.40 -8.78 8.15
CA ASP A 168 3.66 -9.51 8.48
C ASP A 168 4.46 -9.89 7.24
N ALA A 169 3.78 -10.38 6.20
CA ALA A 169 4.43 -10.87 5.00
C ALA A 169 5.00 -9.70 4.17
N TYR A 170 4.34 -8.54 4.22
CA TYR A 170 4.78 -7.35 3.49
C TYR A 170 5.87 -6.61 4.27
N HIS A 171 5.79 -6.56 5.59
CA HIS A 171 6.85 -6.08 6.47
C HIS A 171 8.16 -6.85 6.23
N VAL A 172 8.11 -8.19 6.22
CA VAL A 172 9.28 -9.02 5.89
C VAL A 172 9.76 -8.75 4.45
N ALA A 173 8.84 -8.63 3.49
CA ALA A 173 9.20 -8.35 2.10
C ALA A 173 9.88 -6.98 1.93
N ALA A 174 9.44 -5.96 2.66
CA ALA A 174 10.01 -4.61 2.63
C ALA A 174 11.43 -4.62 3.21
N ARG A 175 11.64 -5.27 4.36
CA ARG A 175 12.98 -5.46 4.95
C ARG A 175 13.94 -6.19 4.02
N GLN A 176 13.46 -7.21 3.31
CA GLN A 176 14.27 -7.92 2.31
C GLN A 176 14.59 -7.05 1.09
N ALA A 177 13.63 -6.28 0.58
CA ALA A 177 13.86 -5.34 -0.52
C ALA A 177 14.89 -4.27 -0.14
N ALA A 178 14.80 -3.76 1.09
CA ALA A 178 15.75 -2.81 1.67
C ALA A 178 17.16 -3.38 1.81
N ALA A 179 17.30 -4.56 2.42
CA ALA A 179 18.60 -5.22 2.60
C ALA A 179 19.28 -5.52 1.25
N GLU A 180 18.49 -5.79 0.22
CA GLU A 180 18.98 -6.08 -1.14
C GLU A 180 19.02 -4.84 -2.05
N ARG A 181 18.78 -3.63 -1.52
CA ARG A 181 18.83 -2.36 -2.25
C ARG A 181 18.01 -2.38 -3.56
N ARG A 182 16.79 -2.90 -3.50
CA ARG A 182 15.91 -3.01 -4.69
C ARG A 182 15.06 -1.76 -4.88
N GLY A 183 14.97 -1.30 -6.12
CA GLY A 183 13.97 -0.29 -6.52
C GLY A 183 14.12 0.98 -5.68
N LEU A 184 13.09 1.33 -4.92
CA LEU A 184 13.09 2.46 -3.97
C LEU A 184 14.29 2.48 -3.02
N TYR A 185 14.84 1.31 -2.68
CA TYR A 185 15.97 1.18 -1.75
C TYR A 185 17.34 1.25 -2.43
N ASP A 186 17.36 1.45 -3.75
CA ASP A 186 18.54 1.84 -4.50
C ASP A 186 18.69 3.38 -4.40
N THR A 187 19.78 3.85 -3.81
CA THR A 187 19.83 5.21 -3.25
C THR A 187 20.28 6.28 -4.24
N ASP A 188 20.51 5.93 -5.51
CA ASP A 188 20.86 6.84 -6.61
C ASP A 188 20.05 6.60 -7.90
N SER A 189 18.96 5.86 -7.78
CA SER A 189 18.15 5.43 -8.93
C SER A 189 17.40 6.58 -9.62
N CYS A 190 17.09 7.65 -8.90
CA CYS A 190 16.54 8.92 -9.41
C CYS A 190 17.65 9.89 -9.82
N GLY A 191 18.88 9.62 -9.38
CA GLY A 191 20.12 10.30 -9.69
C GLY A 191 21.05 10.28 -8.47
N VAL A 192 22.33 10.60 -8.67
CA VAL A 192 23.27 10.67 -7.53
C VAL A 192 22.82 11.69 -6.48
N GLY A 193 22.09 12.73 -6.89
CA GLY A 193 21.60 13.81 -6.03
C GLY A 193 22.67 14.45 -5.11
N PRO A 194 22.25 15.30 -4.17
CA PRO A 194 23.16 15.90 -3.21
C PRO A 194 23.58 14.89 -2.13
N ALA A 195 24.84 14.97 -1.70
CA ALA A 195 25.35 14.29 -0.50
C ALA A 195 25.12 12.77 -0.44
N GLN A 196 25.17 12.07 -1.59
CA GLN A 196 25.07 10.60 -1.71
C GLN A 196 25.89 9.86 -0.65
N ASP A 197 27.15 10.25 -0.48
CA ASP A 197 28.12 9.53 0.35
C ASP A 197 28.19 10.08 1.79
N SER A 198 27.23 10.91 2.19
CA SER A 198 27.20 11.51 3.54
C SER A 198 26.99 10.48 4.66
N GLY A 199 26.42 9.32 4.34
CA GLY A 199 26.07 8.30 5.32
C GLY A 199 24.95 8.72 6.27
N LEU A 200 24.16 9.76 5.93
CA LEU A 200 23.01 10.17 6.74
C LEU A 200 22.13 8.98 7.10
N THR A 201 21.73 8.89 8.37
CA THR A 201 20.79 7.87 8.84
C THR A 201 19.50 8.51 9.32
N VAL A 202 18.38 7.77 9.21
CA VAL A 202 17.11 8.16 9.79
C VAL A 202 16.66 7.12 10.81
N THR A 203 16.30 7.59 11.99
CA THR A 203 15.67 6.81 13.05
C THR A 203 14.34 7.47 13.39
N VAL A 204 13.35 6.68 13.81
CA VAL A 204 12.07 7.20 14.28
C VAL A 204 11.78 6.73 15.69
N ASN A 205 11.04 7.53 16.45
CA ASN A 205 10.44 7.13 17.70
C ASN A 205 8.92 7.04 17.52
N PRO A 206 8.36 5.84 17.30
CA PRO A 206 6.92 5.70 17.03
C PRO A 206 6.07 5.75 18.30
N ASP A 207 6.54 5.16 19.40
CA ASP A 207 5.75 4.88 20.62
C ASP A 207 6.27 5.71 21.81
N PRO A 208 5.91 6.99 21.92
CA PRO A 208 6.33 7.83 23.04
C PRO A 208 5.65 7.44 24.35
N ASP A 209 6.32 7.72 25.48
CA ASP A 209 5.73 7.53 26.81
C ASP A 209 4.36 8.22 26.93
N GLY A 210 3.36 7.44 27.35
CA GLY A 210 1.99 7.89 27.53
C GLY A 210 1.08 7.44 26.40
N ALA A 211 0.12 8.30 26.02
CA ALA A 211 -0.68 8.07 24.82
C ALA A 211 -0.27 9.10 23.78
N ASP A 212 0.00 8.65 22.56
CA ASP A 212 0.60 9.45 21.49
C ASP A 212 -0.20 10.71 21.19
N GLU A 213 -1.54 10.64 21.24
CA GLU A 213 -2.39 11.81 20.98
C GLU A 213 -2.22 12.92 22.03
N ARG A 214 -1.65 12.59 23.20
CA ARG A 214 -1.31 13.52 24.28
C ARG A 214 0.17 13.92 24.29
N ASN A 215 1.02 13.22 23.52
CA ASN A 215 2.47 13.45 23.44
C ASN A 215 2.99 13.42 21.99
N LEU A 216 2.40 14.24 21.11
CA LEU A 216 2.78 14.28 19.69
C LEU A 216 4.23 14.70 19.42
N ASN A 217 4.89 15.39 20.36
CA ASN A 217 6.32 15.71 20.20
C ASN A 217 7.23 14.57 20.67
N GLY A 218 6.67 13.56 21.34
CA GLY A 218 7.35 12.30 21.60
C GLY A 218 7.52 11.46 20.34
N GLU A 219 6.63 11.60 19.34
CA GLU A 219 6.86 11.09 18.00
C GLU A 219 7.81 11.99 17.22
N TRP A 220 8.90 11.41 16.71
CA TRP A 220 9.88 12.16 15.95
C TRP A 220 10.62 11.33 14.90
N PHE A 221 11.21 12.04 13.94
CA PHE A 221 12.26 11.57 13.04
C PHE A 221 13.58 12.20 13.47
N GLN A 222 14.64 11.42 13.54
CA GLN A 222 16.00 11.89 13.77
C GLN A 222 16.80 11.63 12.50
N VAL A 223 17.36 12.70 11.93
CA VAL A 223 18.34 12.61 10.86
C VAL A 223 19.71 12.82 11.48
N HIS A 224 20.52 11.76 11.50
CA HIS A 224 21.87 11.78 12.06
C HIS A 224 22.91 11.87 10.95
N ASN A 225 23.94 12.67 11.15
CA ASN A 225 25.08 12.80 10.26
C ASN A 225 26.34 12.22 10.91
N PRO A 226 26.80 11.03 10.48
CA PRO A 226 28.00 10.42 11.03
C PRO A 226 29.30 11.01 10.46
N SER A 227 29.21 11.88 9.45
CA SER A 227 30.39 12.42 8.77
C SER A 227 31.02 13.60 9.52
N ALA A 228 32.27 13.91 9.18
CA ALA A 228 33.02 15.03 9.75
C ALA A 228 32.66 16.39 9.11
N ALA A 229 31.75 16.43 8.13
CA ALA A 229 31.32 17.65 7.45
C ALA A 229 29.82 17.89 7.65
N PRO A 230 29.36 19.14 7.79
CA PRO A 230 27.94 19.43 7.84
C PRO A 230 27.26 19.10 6.50
N VAL A 231 26.02 18.58 6.55
CA VAL A 231 25.25 18.21 5.36
C VAL A 231 24.02 19.12 5.21
N PRO A 232 23.98 19.97 4.18
CA PRO A 232 22.78 20.74 3.86
C PRO A 232 21.65 19.82 3.38
N ILE A 233 20.51 19.88 4.05
CA ILE A 233 19.33 19.05 3.75
C ILE A 233 18.10 19.89 3.37
N ALA A 234 18.29 21.16 3.02
CA ALA A 234 17.21 21.99 2.50
C ALA A 234 16.53 21.33 1.27
N GLY A 235 15.20 21.24 1.30
CA GLY A 235 14.41 20.60 0.24
C GLY A 235 14.33 19.07 0.31
N TRP A 236 15.11 18.42 1.17
CA TRP A 236 14.92 17.00 1.50
C TRP A 236 13.64 16.84 2.32
N TRP A 237 13.14 15.61 2.45
CA TRP A 237 11.97 15.37 3.29
C TRP A 237 12.01 14.05 4.04
N VAL A 238 11.32 14.02 5.17
CA VAL A 238 10.99 12.79 5.90
C VAL A 238 9.49 12.51 5.81
N ARG A 239 9.14 11.22 5.90
CA ARG A 239 7.75 10.76 6.05
C ARG A 239 7.69 9.35 6.61
N ASP A 240 6.51 8.99 7.12
CA ASP A 240 6.09 7.62 7.34
C ASP A 240 5.81 6.91 6.00
N THR A 241 5.18 5.73 6.00
CA THR A 241 4.79 5.12 4.73
C THR A 241 3.70 5.92 3.99
N GLY A 242 2.86 6.68 4.69
CA GLY A 242 1.87 7.58 4.10
C GLY A 242 2.46 8.67 3.20
N LEU A 243 1.62 9.36 2.40
CA LEU A 243 2.10 10.38 1.44
C LEU A 243 2.49 11.72 2.08
N ARG A 244 2.02 11.98 3.30
CA ARG A 244 2.26 13.26 3.97
C ARG A 244 3.74 13.35 4.36
N ARG A 245 4.41 14.43 3.99
CA ARG A 245 5.85 14.63 4.22
C ARG A 245 6.19 15.96 4.89
N TYR A 246 7.26 15.96 5.67
CA TYR A 246 7.88 17.16 6.22
C TYR A 246 9.08 17.51 5.34
N THR A 247 9.03 18.67 4.68
CA THR A 247 10.14 19.14 3.83
C THR A 247 10.98 20.16 4.61
N PHE A 248 12.28 19.91 4.70
CA PHE A 248 13.19 20.79 5.41
C PHE A 248 13.32 22.14 4.70
N ARG A 249 13.18 23.22 5.47
CA ARG A 249 13.24 24.60 4.95
C ARG A 249 14.66 24.96 4.51
N ALA A 250 14.76 26.01 3.70
CA ALA A 250 16.03 26.61 3.31
C ALA A 250 16.93 26.89 4.53
N GLY A 251 18.23 26.64 4.39
CA GLY A 251 19.21 26.81 5.46
C GLY A 251 19.28 25.67 6.48
N THR A 252 18.45 24.62 6.37
CA THR A 252 18.56 23.46 7.27
C THR A 252 19.82 22.65 6.95
N VAL A 253 20.62 22.38 7.99
CA VAL A 253 21.87 21.65 7.93
C VAL A 253 21.91 20.65 9.07
N VAL A 254 22.31 19.41 8.78
CA VAL A 254 22.66 18.44 9.83
C VAL A 254 24.14 18.66 10.19
N PRO A 255 24.47 19.02 11.44
CA PRO A 255 25.85 19.27 11.84
C PRO A 255 26.74 18.04 11.64
N ALA A 256 28.06 18.23 11.52
CA ALA A 256 29.00 17.12 11.54
C ALA A 256 28.91 16.34 12.87
N GLY A 257 28.74 15.03 12.81
CA GLY A 257 28.54 14.17 14.00
C GLY A 257 27.25 14.45 14.78
N GLY A 258 26.33 15.26 14.25
CA GLY A 258 25.15 15.74 14.96
C GLY A 258 23.83 15.32 14.33
N ASP A 259 22.74 15.90 14.85
CA ASP A 259 21.38 15.48 14.56
C ASP A 259 20.46 16.66 14.22
N VAL A 260 19.43 16.37 13.43
CA VAL A 260 18.23 17.20 13.31
C VAL A 260 17.01 16.34 13.59
N PHE A 261 16.17 16.79 14.51
CA PHE A 261 14.91 16.17 14.87
C PHE A 261 13.73 16.86 14.18
N VAL A 262 12.75 16.06 13.77
CA VAL A 262 11.43 16.52 13.34
C VAL A 262 10.39 15.92 14.26
N HIS A 263 9.87 16.72 15.18
CA HIS A 263 8.75 16.36 16.06
C HIS A 263 7.43 16.46 15.31
N VAL A 264 6.54 15.49 15.49
CA VAL A 264 5.25 15.43 14.78
C VAL A 264 4.31 16.56 15.22
N GLY A 265 4.30 16.88 16.51
CA GLY A 265 3.45 17.92 17.08
C GLY A 265 3.88 19.37 16.80
N LYS A 266 3.33 20.30 17.59
CA LYS A 266 3.59 21.74 17.51
C LYS A 266 4.74 22.15 18.41
N GLY A 267 5.46 23.19 18.00
CA GLY A 267 6.49 23.85 18.81
C GLY A 267 7.18 24.95 18.04
N THR A 268 8.23 25.52 18.62
CA THR A 268 9.06 26.56 17.98
C THR A 268 10.30 25.90 17.39
N ASP A 269 10.54 26.10 16.10
CA ASP A 269 11.74 25.57 15.44
C ASP A 269 13.03 26.19 16.02
N THR A 270 14.01 25.35 16.32
CA THR A 270 15.42 25.71 16.57
C THR A 270 16.29 25.28 15.39
N ALA A 271 17.62 25.35 15.52
CA ALA A 271 18.53 24.88 14.48
C ALA A 271 18.39 23.36 14.23
N ASP A 272 18.26 22.60 15.31
CA ASP A 272 18.30 21.14 15.41
C ASP A 272 16.94 20.50 15.70
N HIS A 273 15.97 21.24 16.27
CA HIS A 273 14.61 20.74 16.52
C HIS A 273 13.60 21.43 15.61
N LYS A 274 12.91 20.65 14.81
CA LYS A 274 11.83 21.10 13.91
C LYS A 274 10.49 20.55 14.39
N HIS A 275 9.43 21.28 14.09
CA HIS A 275 8.07 20.88 14.46
C HIS A 275 7.16 20.85 13.23
N TRP A 276 6.53 19.71 12.98
CA TRP A 276 5.64 19.52 11.84
C TRP A 276 4.29 20.22 12.04
N GLY A 277 3.87 20.41 13.29
CA GLY A 277 2.64 21.11 13.64
C GLY A 277 1.38 20.27 13.43
N LEU A 278 1.52 18.95 13.32
CA LEU A 278 0.39 18.06 13.18
C LEU A 278 -0.38 17.93 14.50
N THR A 279 -1.62 17.48 14.39
CA THR A 279 -2.56 17.32 15.52
C THR A 279 -2.92 15.87 15.79
N LYS A 280 -2.24 14.93 15.12
CA LYS A 280 -2.46 13.50 15.22
C LYS A 280 -1.14 12.75 15.06
N PRO A 281 -1.00 11.59 15.72
CA PRO A 281 0.12 10.68 15.51
C PRO A 281 0.20 10.23 14.05
N ILE A 282 1.40 9.89 13.60
CA ILE A 282 1.63 9.44 12.21
C ILE A 282 2.47 8.18 12.13
N LEU A 283 3.29 7.91 13.15
CA LEU A 283 4.10 6.71 13.23
C LEU A 283 3.27 5.63 13.92
N SER A 284 2.97 4.54 13.22
CA SER A 284 2.11 3.49 13.78
C SER A 284 2.88 2.64 14.78
N ASN A 285 2.37 2.46 16.01
CA ASN A 285 3.00 1.58 17.01
C ASN A 285 2.80 0.10 16.66
N ALA A 286 3.77 -0.75 16.98
CA ALA A 286 3.56 -2.19 16.98
C ALA A 286 2.70 -2.61 18.18
N ASP A 287 1.62 -3.33 17.91
CA ASP A 287 0.71 -3.86 18.92
C ASP A 287 0.16 -5.21 18.41
N PRO A 288 0.80 -6.33 18.83
CA PRO A 288 0.36 -7.66 18.42
C PRO A 288 -1.10 -7.97 18.80
N ALA A 289 -1.61 -7.41 19.90
CA ALA A 289 -3.00 -7.63 20.32
C ALA A 289 -4.01 -6.95 19.40
N ARG A 290 -3.58 -5.91 18.67
CA ARG A 290 -4.38 -5.21 17.66
C ARG A 290 -3.98 -5.53 16.22
N HIS A 291 -3.13 -6.52 16.03
CA HIS A 291 -2.57 -6.88 14.71
C HIS A 291 -1.85 -5.72 14.01
N SER A 292 -1.23 -4.82 14.78
CA SER A 292 -0.35 -3.77 14.26
C SER A 292 1.09 -4.24 14.35
N VAL A 293 1.85 -4.13 13.26
CA VAL A 293 3.21 -4.71 13.17
C VAL A 293 4.28 -3.66 12.88
N GLY A 294 3.96 -2.38 13.15
CA GLY A 294 4.82 -1.21 12.97
C GLY A 294 4.57 -0.46 11.67
N ASP A 295 5.57 0.30 11.22
CA ASP A 295 5.55 1.12 9.99
C ASP A 295 6.99 1.27 9.46
N GLY A 296 7.26 2.32 8.67
CA GLY A 296 8.62 2.77 8.40
C GLY A 296 8.74 4.30 8.40
N GLY A 297 9.93 4.77 8.72
CA GLY A 297 10.36 6.15 8.55
C GLY A 297 11.40 6.28 7.45
N TYR A 298 11.26 7.27 6.59
CA TYR A 298 12.02 7.36 5.34
C TYR A 298 12.57 8.78 5.14
N LEU A 299 13.86 8.87 4.80
CA LEU A 299 14.52 10.11 4.40
C LEU A 299 14.71 10.11 2.89
N PHE A 300 14.17 11.13 2.23
CA PHE A 300 14.28 11.33 0.80
C PHE A 300 15.05 12.61 0.48
N ASP A 301 15.77 12.58 -0.62
CA ASP A 301 16.38 13.78 -1.19
C ASP A 301 15.43 14.52 -2.16
N PRO A 302 15.83 15.70 -2.69
CA PRO A 302 15.00 16.47 -3.61
C PRO A 302 14.67 15.78 -4.94
N GLN A 303 15.43 14.76 -5.34
CA GLN A 303 15.23 14.00 -6.58
C GLN A 303 14.23 12.83 -6.38
N GLY A 304 13.99 12.45 -5.13
CA GLY A 304 13.06 11.39 -4.75
C GLY A 304 13.73 10.06 -4.43
N ASP A 305 15.06 10.01 -4.33
CA ASP A 305 15.78 8.82 -3.86
C ASP A 305 15.64 8.68 -2.35
N LEU A 306 15.41 7.45 -1.88
CA LEU A 306 15.56 7.13 -0.47
C LEU A 306 17.05 7.15 -0.11
N ARG A 307 17.42 8.00 0.83
CA ARG A 307 18.78 8.10 1.35
C ARG A 307 18.99 7.20 2.54
N ASN A 308 17.97 7.09 3.36
CA ASN A 308 17.96 6.18 4.49
C ASN A 308 16.52 5.85 4.91
N TRP A 309 16.38 4.78 5.70
CA TRP A 309 15.09 4.33 6.21
C TRP A 309 15.26 3.54 7.50
N MET A 310 14.19 3.52 8.29
CA MET A 310 13.98 2.58 9.39
C MET A 310 12.65 1.88 9.14
N ILE A 311 12.66 0.55 8.98
CA ILE A 311 11.45 -0.27 8.91
C ILE A 311 11.38 -1.06 10.20
N TYR A 312 10.29 -0.92 10.94
CA TYR A 312 10.20 -1.31 12.34
C TYR A 312 8.92 -2.12 12.61
N PRO A 313 8.93 -2.99 13.63
CA PRO A 313 8.03 -2.89 14.77
C PRO A 313 8.56 -1.95 15.85
#